data_AF-A0A538MAU4-F1
#
_entry.id   AF-A0A538MAU4-F1
#
_cell.length_a   1.000
_cell.length_b   1.000
_cell.length_c   1.000
_cell.angle_alpha   90.00
_cell.angle_beta   90.00
_cell.angle_gamma   90.00
#
_symmetry.space_group_name_H-M   'P 1'
#
loop_
_entity.id
_entity.type
_entity.pdbx_description
1 polymer ?
#
loop_
_entity_poly.entity_id
_entity_poly.type
_entity_poly.pdbx_seq_one_letter_code
_entity_poly.pdbx_strand_id
1 'polypeptide(L)'
;MARSLGTRSRFTIAYLALGVLVGAVLGAFIVLVQRPGPKPAAQWSSWQPASTGRTQLLEIADHVGRGYVLPSGDPLDGIRVGGLPGSSGIKAIGIPTKSKPSTLGDFKLYQPQSKNAIFILCGTGKDCAIPGSDQHLLPVTMLRREALELALYTLEYAKPIDNVLVFFPPAAGAKSLSSTLFFHRGDLDGNLKHPLRKTLPQAQPPLPGQIKPVERQTIKQLTDAAQYQYISIGNAPGFGRIVVVKPTG
;
A
#
# COMPACT_ATOMS: atom_id res chain seq x y z
N MET A 1 59.81 -50.52 27.72
CA MET A 1 59.93 -50.37 26.26
C MET A 1 59.24 -49.07 25.84
N ALA A 2 59.99 -48.02 25.52
CA ALA A 2 59.44 -46.79 24.94
C ALA A 2 60.31 -46.44 23.73
N ARG A 3 59.85 -46.81 22.54
CA ARG A 3 60.53 -46.47 21.27
C ARG A 3 60.39 -44.96 21.07
N SER A 4 61.51 -44.24 21.06
CA SER A 4 61.54 -42.86 20.59
C SER A 4 61.18 -42.87 19.11
N LEU A 5 60.03 -42.29 18.75
CA LEU A 5 59.71 -42.00 17.37
C LEU A 5 60.72 -40.96 16.87
N GLY A 6 61.67 -41.41 16.05
CA GLY A 6 62.67 -40.55 15.42
C GLY A 6 62.01 -39.37 14.73
N THR A 7 62.66 -38.20 14.80
CA THR A 7 62.14 -36.89 14.39
C THR A 7 61.43 -36.90 13.04
N ARG A 8 61.90 -37.73 12.09
CA ARG A 8 61.28 -37.99 10.78
C ARG A 8 59.81 -38.41 10.85
N SER A 9 59.42 -39.33 11.74
CA SER A 9 58.04 -39.83 11.83
C SER A 9 57.07 -38.77 12.36
N ARG A 10 57.54 -37.84 13.21
CA ARG A 10 56.73 -36.74 13.72
C ARG A 10 56.43 -35.71 12.63
N PHE A 11 57.41 -35.43 11.77
CA PHE A 11 57.20 -34.57 10.61
C PHE A 11 56.20 -35.18 9.62
N THR A 12 56.28 -36.49 9.33
CA THR A 12 55.32 -37.13 8.42
C THR A 12 53.88 -37.04 8.90
N ILE A 13 53.63 -37.26 10.20
CA ILE A 13 52.30 -37.12 10.80
C ILE A 13 51.82 -35.67 10.74
N ALA A 14 52.70 -34.71 11.01
CA ALA A 14 52.36 -33.28 10.93
C ALA A 14 51.99 -32.86 9.49
N TYR A 15 52.72 -33.31 8.47
CA TYR A 15 52.41 -33.00 7.08
C TYR A 15 51.12 -33.66 6.59
N LEU A 16 50.84 -34.90 7.02
CA LEU A 16 49.57 -35.56 6.72
C LEU A 16 48.39 -34.81 7.37
N ALA A 17 48.53 -34.42 8.63
CA ALA A 17 47.50 -33.63 9.32
C ALA A 17 47.26 -32.28 8.62
N LEU A 18 48.33 -31.60 8.20
CA LEU A 18 48.23 -30.34 7.44
C LEU A 18 47.53 -30.53 6.10
N GLY A 19 47.88 -31.60 5.36
CA GLY A 19 47.26 -31.93 4.08
C GLY A 19 45.75 -32.18 4.20
N VAL A 20 45.32 -32.91 5.23
CA VAL A 20 43.90 -33.13 5.52
C VAL A 20 43.20 -31.81 5.85
N LEU A 21 43.82 -30.95 6.64
CA LEU A 21 43.25 -29.65 7.03
C LEU A 21 43.07 -28.73 5.83
N VAL A 22 44.09 -28.64 4.97
CA VAL A 22 44.02 -27.87 3.71
C VAL A 22 42.96 -28.45 2.78
N GLY A 23 42.90 -29.78 2.62
CA GLY A 23 41.89 -30.46 1.82
C GLY A 23 40.46 -30.20 2.32
N ALA A 24 40.24 -30.22 3.65
CA ALA A 24 38.95 -29.93 4.25
C ALA A 24 38.53 -28.47 4.05
N VAL A 25 39.46 -27.51 4.20
CA VAL A 25 39.18 -26.08 3.97
C VAL A 25 38.86 -25.81 2.50
N LEU A 26 39.64 -26.34 1.57
CA LEU A 26 39.39 -26.19 0.14
C LEU A 26 38.06 -26.85 -0.28
N GLY A 27 37.78 -28.05 0.24
CA GLY A 27 36.51 -28.74 0.00
C GLY A 27 35.31 -27.94 0.52
N ALA A 28 35.39 -27.42 1.75
CA ALA A 28 34.34 -26.58 2.32
C ALA A 28 34.14 -25.28 1.54
N PHE A 29 35.24 -24.66 1.08
CA PHE A 29 35.19 -23.45 0.25
C PHE A 29 34.51 -23.71 -1.10
N ILE A 30 34.86 -24.80 -1.80
CA ILE A 30 34.21 -25.18 -3.07
C ILE A 30 32.72 -25.39 -2.86
N VAL A 31 32.31 -26.10 -1.80
CA VAL A 31 30.90 -26.31 -1.47
C VAL A 31 30.19 -24.99 -1.21
N LEU A 32 30.82 -24.04 -0.52
CA LEU A 32 30.23 -22.73 -0.25
C LEU A 32 30.08 -21.87 -1.51
N VAL A 33 31.06 -21.91 -2.42
CA VAL A 33 30.99 -21.17 -3.70
C VAL A 33 29.98 -21.78 -4.66
N GLN A 34 29.80 -23.11 -4.63
CA GLN A 34 28.83 -23.81 -5.48
C GLN A 34 27.40 -23.80 -4.94
N ARG A 35 27.18 -23.31 -3.71
CA ARG A 35 25.80 -23.15 -3.20
C ARG A 35 25.08 -22.18 -4.12
N PRO A 36 23.95 -22.59 -4.76
CA PRO A 36 23.11 -21.65 -5.45
C PRO A 36 22.76 -20.54 -4.47
N GLY A 37 22.92 -19.29 -4.91
CA GLY A 37 22.65 -18.12 -4.09
C GLY A 37 21.22 -18.18 -3.51
N PRO A 38 20.94 -17.43 -2.43
CA PRO A 38 19.59 -17.32 -1.91
C PRO A 38 18.60 -17.02 -3.04
N LYS A 39 17.47 -17.75 -3.08
CA LYS A 39 16.42 -17.45 -4.06
C LYS A 39 16.09 -15.95 -3.97
N PRO A 40 16.02 -15.22 -5.10
CA PRO A 40 15.66 -13.81 -5.09
C PRO A 40 14.37 -13.61 -4.28
N ALA A 41 14.34 -12.54 -3.48
CA ALA A 41 13.14 -12.20 -2.73
C ALA A 41 11.94 -12.12 -3.68
N ALA A 42 10.81 -12.72 -3.29
CA ALA A 42 9.61 -12.66 -4.10
C ALA A 42 9.24 -11.19 -4.34
N GLN A 43 9.05 -10.82 -5.61
CA GLN A 43 8.65 -9.47 -5.99
C GLN A 43 7.32 -9.12 -5.30
N TRP A 44 7.20 -7.89 -4.81
CA TRP A 44 6.01 -7.48 -4.06
C TRP A 44 4.73 -7.56 -4.91
N SER A 45 4.78 -7.08 -6.15
CA SER A 45 3.72 -7.24 -7.16
C SER A 45 4.35 -7.56 -8.52
N SER A 46 3.60 -8.21 -9.41
CA SER A 46 4.00 -8.45 -10.80
C SER A 46 4.11 -7.17 -11.64
N TRP A 47 3.55 -6.06 -11.16
CA TRP A 47 3.61 -4.75 -11.80
C TRP A 47 4.13 -3.70 -10.83
N GLN A 48 4.85 -2.71 -11.35
CA GLN A 48 5.26 -1.50 -10.62
C GLN A 48 5.27 -0.30 -11.57
N PRO A 49 5.07 0.94 -11.07
CA PRO A 49 5.19 2.14 -11.90
C PRO A 49 6.63 2.34 -12.37
N ALA A 50 6.79 2.93 -13.55
CA ALA A 50 8.09 3.28 -14.12
C ALA A 50 8.50 4.71 -13.77
N SER A 51 7.52 5.60 -13.57
CA SER A 51 7.75 7.01 -13.24
C SER A 51 7.94 7.25 -11.74
N THR A 52 8.36 8.46 -11.39
CA THR A 52 8.46 8.95 -10.01
C THR A 52 7.54 10.17 -9.78
N GLY A 53 7.35 10.55 -8.51
CA GLY A 53 6.61 11.75 -8.15
C GLY A 53 5.13 11.71 -8.54
N ARG A 54 4.57 12.82 -9.03
CA ARG A 54 3.15 12.90 -9.38
C ARG A 54 2.76 11.93 -10.51
N THR A 55 3.62 11.74 -11.50
CA THR A 55 3.36 10.81 -12.62
C THR A 55 3.28 9.37 -12.13
N GLN A 56 4.08 8.99 -11.13
CA GLN A 56 3.97 7.68 -10.47
C GLN A 56 2.58 7.42 -9.89
N LEU A 57 1.97 8.42 -9.24
CA LEU A 57 0.62 8.31 -8.69
C LEU A 57 -0.44 8.14 -9.80
N LEU A 58 -0.23 8.79 -10.95
CA LEU A 58 -1.11 8.63 -12.12
C LEU A 58 -1.00 7.23 -12.73
N GLU A 59 0.21 6.69 -12.84
CA GLU A 59 0.42 5.31 -13.30
C GLU A 59 -0.22 4.28 -12.35
N ILE A 60 -0.08 4.49 -11.04
CA ILE A 60 -0.74 3.64 -10.03
C ILE A 60 -2.26 3.73 -10.14
N ALA A 61 -2.81 4.94 -10.26
CA ALA A 61 -4.25 5.16 -10.44
C ALA A 61 -4.79 4.47 -11.70
N ASP A 62 -4.08 4.60 -12.83
CA ASP A 62 -4.46 3.96 -14.09
C ASP A 62 -4.33 2.43 -14.04
N HIS A 63 -3.25 1.91 -13.44
CA HIS A 63 -3.05 0.46 -13.28
C HIS A 63 -4.12 -0.17 -12.40
N VAL A 64 -4.41 0.43 -11.25
CA VAL A 64 -5.43 -0.08 -10.32
C VAL A 64 -6.81 0.05 -10.95
N GLY A 65 -7.18 1.25 -11.43
CA GLY A 65 -8.53 1.51 -11.96
C GLY A 65 -8.91 0.63 -13.15
N ARG A 66 -7.97 0.31 -14.05
CA ARG A 66 -8.22 -0.62 -15.18
C ARG A 66 -8.60 -2.03 -14.74
N GLY A 67 -8.27 -2.42 -13.50
CA GLY A 67 -8.65 -3.72 -12.96
C GLY A 67 -10.12 -3.82 -12.55
N TYR A 68 -10.77 -2.69 -12.25
CA TYR A 68 -12.11 -2.66 -11.67
C TYR A 68 -13.15 -2.31 -12.73
N VAL A 69 -13.94 -3.31 -13.11
CA VAL A 69 -14.97 -3.18 -14.14
C VAL A 69 -16.33 -3.65 -13.65
N LEU A 70 -17.38 -3.10 -14.27
CA LEU A 70 -18.76 -3.54 -14.13
C LEU A 70 -18.99 -4.84 -14.91
N PRO A 71 -20.10 -5.56 -14.64
CA PRO A 71 -20.48 -6.74 -15.44
C PRO A 71 -20.65 -6.45 -16.94
N SER A 72 -20.92 -5.20 -17.32
CA SER A 72 -20.98 -4.75 -18.72
C SER A 72 -19.59 -4.69 -19.39
N GLY A 73 -18.50 -4.73 -18.63
CA GLY A 73 -17.13 -4.51 -19.10
C GLY A 73 -16.67 -3.06 -19.02
N ASP A 74 -17.58 -2.12 -18.70
CA ASP A 74 -17.21 -0.71 -18.49
C ASP A 74 -16.38 -0.54 -17.21
N PRO A 75 -15.49 0.46 -17.14
CA PRO A 75 -14.81 0.81 -15.90
C PRO A 75 -15.80 1.09 -14.77
N LEU A 76 -15.47 0.64 -13.56
CA LEU A 76 -16.25 0.95 -12.36
C LEU A 76 -16.35 2.46 -12.13
N ASP A 77 -15.17 3.09 -12.11
CA ASP A 77 -14.99 4.52 -11.96
C ASP A 77 -13.65 4.95 -12.58
N GLY A 78 -13.42 6.26 -12.65
CA GLY A 78 -12.13 6.84 -12.98
C GLY A 78 -11.46 7.39 -11.72
N ILE A 79 -10.18 7.06 -11.54
CA ILE A 79 -9.38 7.54 -10.41
C ILE A 79 -8.68 8.85 -10.76
N ARG A 80 -8.99 9.92 -10.02
CA ARG A 80 -8.33 11.23 -10.15
C ARG A 80 -7.27 11.41 -9.07
N VAL A 81 -6.09 11.89 -9.46
CA VAL A 81 -4.97 12.18 -8.52
C VAL A 81 -5.00 13.65 -8.10
N GLY A 82 -5.31 13.89 -6.84
CA GLY A 82 -5.58 15.21 -6.27
C GLY A 82 -6.92 15.78 -6.75
N GLY A 83 -7.13 17.08 -6.52
CA GLY A 83 -8.20 17.82 -7.20
C GLY A 83 -9.57 17.84 -6.52
N LEU A 84 -9.63 18.04 -5.20
CA LEU A 84 -10.88 18.54 -4.63
C LEU A 84 -11.14 19.95 -5.22
N PRO A 85 -12.38 20.32 -5.56
CA PRO A 85 -12.68 21.69 -5.98
C PRO A 85 -12.17 22.69 -4.96
N GLY A 86 -11.31 23.61 -5.41
CA GLY A 86 -10.59 24.51 -4.51
C GLY A 86 -9.51 23.81 -3.67
N SER A 87 -8.85 22.74 -4.09
CA SER A 87 -7.78 22.06 -3.32
C SER A 87 -6.39 22.69 -3.42
N SER A 88 -6.26 23.86 -4.04
CA SER A 88 -4.95 24.51 -4.21
C SER A 88 -4.34 24.83 -2.84
N GLY A 89 -3.07 24.44 -2.64
CA GLY A 89 -2.32 24.76 -1.43
C GLY A 89 -2.71 23.99 -0.16
N ILE A 90 -3.33 22.80 -0.28
CA ILE A 90 -3.52 21.90 0.88
C ILE A 90 -2.16 21.48 1.43
N LYS A 91 -1.86 21.83 2.68
CA LYS A 91 -0.59 21.51 3.32
C LYS A 91 -0.61 20.21 4.13
N ALA A 92 -1.78 19.78 4.58
CA ALA A 92 -1.92 18.59 5.43
C ALA A 92 -3.34 17.99 5.37
N ILE A 93 -3.44 16.75 5.85
CA ILE A 93 -4.71 16.11 6.24
C ILE A 93 -4.84 16.28 7.75
N GLY A 94 -5.99 16.77 8.21
CA GLY A 94 -6.28 17.02 9.62
C GLY A 94 -7.42 16.16 10.13
N ILE A 95 -7.19 15.45 11.23
CA ILE A 95 -8.23 14.74 11.97
C ILE A 95 -8.53 15.52 13.25
N PRO A 96 -9.77 16.00 13.48
CA PRO A 96 -10.09 16.75 14.68
C PRO A 96 -10.01 15.85 15.92
N THR A 97 -9.33 16.32 16.97
CA THR A 97 -9.23 15.65 18.28
C THR A 97 -10.33 16.10 19.25
N LYS A 98 -11.05 17.17 18.89
CA LYS A 98 -12.18 17.72 19.65
C LYS A 98 -13.43 17.85 18.77
N SER A 99 -14.61 17.82 19.39
CA SER A 99 -15.89 17.95 18.68
C SER A 99 -16.10 19.31 18.02
N LYS A 100 -15.47 20.36 18.56
CA LYS A 100 -15.50 21.73 18.04
C LYS A 100 -14.07 22.27 17.99
N PRO A 101 -13.27 21.94 16.95
CA PRO A 101 -11.90 22.42 16.86
C PRO A 101 -11.90 23.94 16.59
N SER A 102 -11.07 24.68 17.33
CA SER A 102 -10.93 26.13 17.18
C SER A 102 -9.49 26.57 16.90
N THR A 103 -8.52 25.70 17.17
CA THR A 103 -7.10 25.95 16.96
C THR A 103 -6.43 24.81 16.19
N LEU A 104 -5.23 25.06 15.65
CA LEU A 104 -4.42 24.02 14.99
C LEU A 104 -4.09 22.83 15.89
N GLY A 105 -3.90 23.06 17.19
CA GLY A 105 -3.63 22.01 18.17
C GLY A 105 -4.80 21.06 18.41
N ASP A 106 -6.00 21.41 17.94
CA ASP A 106 -7.19 20.55 18.00
C ASP A 106 -7.26 19.56 16.82
N PHE A 107 -6.20 19.47 16.02
CA PHE A 107 -6.09 18.53 14.90
C PHE A 107 -4.85 17.65 15.05
N LYS A 108 -5.01 16.36 14.82
CA LYS A 108 -3.91 15.47 14.44
C LYS A 108 -3.60 15.73 12.96
N LEU A 109 -2.46 16.35 12.70
CA LEU A 109 -2.04 16.76 11.36
C LEU A 109 -1.07 15.75 10.75
N TYR A 110 -1.36 15.35 9.52
CA TYR A 110 -0.50 14.51 8.70
C TYR A 110 0.19 15.36 7.65
N GLN A 111 1.48 15.63 7.91
CA GLN A 111 2.31 16.60 7.19
C GLN A 111 3.73 16.04 6.99
N PRO A 112 4.53 16.61 6.07
CA PRO A 112 4.18 17.63 5.07
C PRO A 112 3.26 17.10 3.96
N GLN A 113 2.70 18.00 3.14
CA GLN A 113 1.89 17.66 1.97
C GLN A 113 2.56 16.62 1.06
N SER A 114 3.88 16.67 0.92
CA SER A 114 4.65 15.74 0.09
C SER A 114 4.59 14.30 0.55
N LYS A 115 4.07 14.03 1.76
CA LYS A 115 3.82 12.69 2.30
C LYS A 115 2.38 12.20 2.11
N ASN A 116 1.53 12.99 1.46
CA ASN A 116 0.10 12.73 1.33
C ASN A 116 -0.28 12.53 -0.14
N ALA A 117 -0.86 11.38 -0.45
CA ALA A 117 -1.55 11.15 -1.71
C ALA A 117 -3.06 11.28 -1.50
N ILE A 118 -3.72 12.01 -2.40
CA ILE A 118 -5.18 12.14 -2.41
C ILE A 118 -5.67 11.57 -3.74
N PHE A 119 -6.62 10.63 -3.66
CA PHE A 119 -7.29 10.04 -4.80
C PHE A 119 -8.80 10.30 -4.71
N ILE A 120 -9.45 10.46 -5.85
CA ILE A 120 -10.91 10.59 -5.93
C ILE A 120 -11.39 9.55 -6.93
N LEU A 121 -12.12 8.55 -6.44
CA LEU A 121 -12.88 7.63 -7.26
C LEU A 121 -14.10 8.38 -7.79
N CYS A 122 -14.25 8.44 -9.12
CA CYS A 122 -15.25 9.28 -9.78
C CYS A 122 -15.95 8.50 -10.88
N GLY A 123 -17.24 8.20 -10.70
CA GLY A 123 -18.05 7.56 -11.72
C GLY A 123 -18.32 8.46 -12.92
N THR A 124 -18.88 7.88 -13.98
CA THR A 124 -19.23 8.58 -15.23
C THR A 124 -20.54 9.39 -15.15
N GLY A 125 -21.25 9.32 -14.03
CA GLY A 125 -22.47 10.06 -13.79
C GLY A 125 -22.24 11.53 -13.40
N LYS A 126 -23.35 12.26 -13.28
CA LYS A 126 -23.33 13.66 -12.81
C LYS A 126 -22.69 13.75 -11.41
N ASP A 127 -21.90 14.79 -11.19
CA ASP A 127 -21.22 15.07 -9.91
C ASP A 127 -20.33 13.92 -9.39
N CYS A 128 -19.68 13.16 -10.29
CA CYS A 128 -18.86 11.97 -10.00
C CYS A 128 -19.63 10.76 -9.45
N ALA A 129 -20.97 10.73 -9.51
CA ALA A 129 -21.76 9.57 -9.12
C ALA A 129 -21.49 8.38 -10.06
N ILE A 130 -21.58 7.15 -9.54
CA ILE A 130 -21.60 5.96 -10.39
C ILE A 130 -23.04 5.72 -10.85
N PRO A 131 -23.32 5.68 -12.18
CA PRO A 131 -24.64 5.33 -12.69
C PRO A 131 -25.11 3.96 -12.18
N GLY A 132 -26.37 3.84 -11.76
CA GLY A 132 -26.93 2.57 -11.26
C GLY A 132 -26.53 2.19 -9.82
N SER A 133 -25.84 3.07 -9.09
CA SER A 133 -25.48 2.87 -7.68
C SER A 133 -26.66 2.89 -6.70
N ASP A 134 -27.82 3.36 -7.15
CA ASP A 134 -29.11 3.30 -6.46
C ASP A 134 -29.70 1.88 -6.39
N GLN A 135 -29.34 0.99 -7.32
CA GLN A 135 -29.96 -0.34 -7.42
C GLN A 135 -29.39 -1.39 -6.45
N HIS A 136 -28.65 -1.01 -5.40
CA HIS A 136 -27.89 -1.94 -4.52
C HIS A 136 -26.86 -2.83 -5.25
N LEU A 137 -26.65 -2.61 -6.56
CA LEU A 137 -25.81 -3.48 -7.42
C LEU A 137 -24.32 -3.20 -7.29
N LEU A 138 -23.93 -2.03 -6.77
CA LEU A 138 -22.53 -1.66 -6.54
C LEU A 138 -22.13 -2.03 -5.11
N PRO A 139 -21.36 -3.12 -4.92
CA PRO A 139 -20.97 -3.53 -3.59
C PRO A 139 -19.93 -2.53 -3.09
N VAL A 140 -20.24 -1.80 -2.01
CA VAL A 140 -19.30 -0.92 -1.30
C VAL A 140 -17.97 -1.63 -1.02
N THR A 141 -17.99 -2.95 -0.82
CA THR A 141 -16.79 -3.80 -0.66
C THR A 141 -15.83 -3.71 -1.84
N MET A 142 -16.31 -3.51 -3.06
CA MET A 142 -15.51 -3.44 -4.28
C MET A 142 -14.76 -2.11 -4.36
N LEU A 143 -15.42 -0.98 -4.10
CA LEU A 143 -14.77 0.33 -3.93
C LEU A 143 -13.75 0.33 -2.78
N ARG A 144 -14.08 -0.35 -1.67
CA ARG A 144 -13.14 -0.52 -0.55
C ARG A 144 -11.91 -1.35 -0.94
N ARG A 145 -12.09 -2.40 -1.74
CA ARG A 145 -10.98 -3.22 -2.27
C ARG A 145 -10.09 -2.38 -3.17
N GLU A 146 -10.68 -1.61 -4.07
CA GLU A 146 -9.96 -0.71 -4.99
C GLU A 146 -9.15 0.32 -4.23
N ALA A 147 -9.78 1.03 -3.29
CA ALA A 147 -9.10 2.00 -2.44
C ALA A 147 -7.96 1.38 -1.63
N LEU A 148 -8.13 0.15 -1.12
CA LEU A 148 -7.10 -0.59 -0.41
C LEU A 148 -5.93 -0.98 -1.34
N GLU A 149 -6.22 -1.50 -2.53
CA GLU A 149 -5.21 -1.83 -3.54
C GLU A 149 -4.43 -0.58 -3.95
N LEU A 150 -5.13 0.52 -4.21
CA LEU A 150 -4.56 1.83 -4.51
C LEU A 150 -3.63 2.33 -3.40
N ALA A 151 -4.04 2.20 -2.13
CA ALA A 151 -3.23 2.56 -0.99
C ALA A 151 -1.99 1.67 -0.86
N LEU A 152 -2.12 0.34 -1.02
CA LEU A 152 -1.00 -0.60 -0.96
C LEU A 152 0.05 -0.31 -2.06
N TYR A 153 -0.37 -0.12 -3.31
CA TYR A 153 0.55 0.25 -4.39
C TYR A 153 1.23 1.60 -4.13
N THR A 154 0.47 2.60 -3.67
CA THR A 154 1.01 3.93 -3.39
C THR A 154 2.03 3.87 -2.27
N LEU A 155 1.71 3.23 -1.16
CA LEU A 155 2.62 3.11 -0.02
C LEU A 155 3.82 2.21 -0.36
N GLU A 156 3.67 1.20 -1.19
CA GLU A 156 4.81 0.39 -1.60
C GLU A 156 5.74 1.17 -2.54
N TYR A 157 5.24 1.77 -3.61
CA TYR A 157 6.10 2.31 -4.67
C TYR A 157 6.39 3.80 -4.56
N ALA A 158 5.47 4.61 -4.05
CA ALA A 158 5.70 6.04 -3.82
C ALA A 158 6.27 6.28 -2.42
N LYS A 159 7.53 5.86 -2.20
CA LYS A 159 8.20 5.84 -0.88
C LYS A 159 8.11 7.14 -0.04
N PRO A 160 8.09 8.36 -0.63
CA PRO A 160 7.87 9.58 0.17
C PRO A 160 6.48 9.69 0.79
N ILE A 161 5.48 8.97 0.27
CA ILE A 161 4.10 9.00 0.73
C ILE A 161 3.94 8.07 1.94
N ASP A 162 3.40 8.61 3.02
CA ASP A 162 3.03 7.86 4.23
C ASP A 162 1.52 7.83 4.44
N ASN A 163 0.76 8.66 3.72
CA ASN A 163 -0.67 8.84 3.91
C ASN A 163 -1.40 8.77 2.57
N VAL A 164 -2.48 7.99 2.52
CA VAL A 164 -3.33 7.87 1.34
C VAL A 164 -4.77 8.16 1.75
N LEU A 165 -5.34 9.23 1.18
CA LEU A 165 -6.75 9.59 1.34
C LEU A 165 -7.50 9.32 0.04
N VAL A 166 -8.50 8.45 0.08
CA VAL A 166 -9.30 8.07 -1.09
C VAL A 166 -10.75 8.54 -0.87
N PHE A 167 -11.24 9.40 -1.75
CA PHE A 167 -12.64 9.84 -1.77
C PHE A 167 -13.48 8.87 -2.59
N PHE A 168 -14.62 8.47 -2.05
CA PHE A 168 -15.56 7.62 -2.75
C PHE A 168 -16.55 8.45 -3.56
N PRO A 169 -17.12 7.89 -4.64
CA PRO A 169 -18.19 8.53 -5.38
C PRO A 169 -19.34 8.89 -4.43
N PRO A 170 -20.05 10.01 -4.65
CA PRO A 170 -21.23 10.31 -3.89
C PRO A 170 -22.28 9.22 -4.11
N ALA A 171 -23.08 8.95 -3.08
CA ALA A 171 -24.28 8.13 -3.23
C ALA A 171 -25.22 8.74 -4.28
N ALA A 172 -26.05 7.91 -4.90
CA ALA A 172 -27.03 8.38 -5.87
C ALA A 172 -27.87 9.54 -5.30
N GLY A 173 -27.94 10.65 -6.04
CA GLY A 173 -28.66 11.87 -5.63
C GLY A 173 -27.91 12.79 -4.66
N ALA A 174 -26.76 12.38 -4.10
CA ALA A 174 -25.92 13.26 -3.31
C ALA A 174 -25.05 14.16 -4.21
N LYS A 175 -24.89 15.42 -3.81
CA LYS A 175 -24.21 16.46 -4.60
C LYS A 175 -22.73 16.63 -4.26
N SER A 176 -22.22 15.92 -3.25
CA SER A 176 -20.87 16.12 -2.73
C SER A 176 -20.25 14.83 -2.21
N LEU A 177 -18.94 14.71 -2.41
CA LEU A 177 -18.11 13.68 -1.78
C LEU A 177 -18.24 13.81 -0.26
N SER A 178 -18.48 12.70 0.44
CA SER A 178 -18.65 12.69 1.89
C SER A 178 -17.94 11.51 2.56
N SER A 179 -17.86 10.37 1.88
CA SER A 179 -17.20 9.17 2.38
C SER A 179 -15.78 9.06 1.85
N THR A 180 -14.85 8.70 2.72
CA THR A 180 -13.43 8.53 2.39
C THR A 180 -12.85 7.34 3.13
N LEU A 181 -11.78 6.77 2.57
CA LEU A 181 -10.85 5.94 3.33
C LEU A 181 -9.52 6.67 3.51
N PHE A 182 -8.99 6.65 4.73
CA PHE A 182 -7.70 7.22 5.07
C PHE A 182 -6.77 6.13 5.63
N PHE A 183 -5.66 5.91 4.94
CA PHE A 183 -4.66 4.92 5.30
C PHE A 183 -3.35 5.61 5.65
N HIS A 184 -2.78 5.26 6.81
CA HIS A 184 -1.41 5.60 7.16
C HIS A 184 -0.51 4.37 6.98
N ARG A 185 0.74 4.57 6.53
CA ARG A 185 1.71 3.50 6.27
C ARG A 185 1.83 2.51 7.42
N GLY A 186 1.89 3.04 8.65
CA GLY A 186 2.01 2.23 9.87
C GLY A 186 0.86 1.25 10.08
N ASP A 187 -0.34 1.56 9.59
CA ASP A 187 -1.53 0.70 9.74
C ASP A 187 -1.50 -0.48 8.76
N LEU A 188 -0.71 -0.37 7.68
CA LEU A 188 -0.56 -1.38 6.63
C LEU A 188 0.84 -2.01 6.58
N ASP A 189 1.72 -1.70 7.55
CA ASP A 189 3.13 -2.11 7.54
C ASP A 189 3.30 -3.63 7.45
N GLY A 190 2.45 -4.39 8.17
CA GLY A 190 2.43 -5.85 8.08
C GLY A 190 2.13 -6.35 6.67
N ASN A 191 1.20 -5.70 5.97
CA ASN A 191 0.79 -6.05 4.61
C ASN A 191 1.80 -5.63 3.54
N LEU A 192 2.58 -4.57 3.79
CA LEU A 192 3.62 -4.10 2.88
C LEU A 192 4.87 -4.99 2.90
N LYS A 193 5.11 -5.72 4.00
CA LYS A 193 6.29 -6.60 4.17
C LYS A 193 6.24 -7.91 3.38
N HIS A 194 5.12 -8.22 2.74
CA HIS A 194 4.94 -9.45 1.99
C HIS A 194 4.31 -9.16 0.63
N PRO A 195 4.42 -10.06 -0.36
CA PRO A 195 3.83 -9.83 -1.67
C PRO A 195 2.34 -9.47 -1.60
N LEU A 196 1.90 -8.57 -2.48
CA LEU A 196 0.52 -8.07 -2.57
C LEU A 196 -0.50 -9.20 -2.56
N ARG A 197 -0.19 -10.31 -3.24
CA ARG A 197 -1.08 -11.49 -3.37
C ARG A 197 -1.26 -12.29 -2.07
N LYS A 198 -0.53 -11.96 -1.00
CA LYS A 198 -0.86 -12.42 0.36
C LYS A 198 -1.95 -11.59 1.02
N THR A 199 -2.10 -10.31 0.65
CA THR A 199 -3.19 -9.42 1.11
C THR A 199 -4.42 -9.52 0.20
N LEU A 200 -4.21 -9.42 -1.11
CA LEU A 200 -5.25 -9.42 -2.15
C LEU A 200 -4.98 -10.58 -3.13
N PRO A 201 -5.43 -11.82 -2.82
CA PRO A 201 -5.00 -13.02 -3.55
C PRO A 201 -5.39 -13.06 -5.02
N GLN A 202 -6.49 -12.39 -5.39
CA GLN A 202 -6.97 -12.37 -6.77
C GLN A 202 -6.19 -11.33 -7.59
N ALA A 203 -5.47 -11.81 -8.61
CA ALA A 203 -4.65 -10.97 -9.49
C ALA A 203 -5.48 -9.95 -10.27
N GLN A 204 -6.58 -10.41 -10.87
CA GLN A 204 -7.62 -9.56 -11.40
C GLN A 204 -8.66 -9.32 -10.30
N PRO A 205 -9.12 -8.06 -10.09
CA PRO A 205 -10.28 -7.81 -9.25
C PRO A 205 -11.48 -8.62 -9.73
N PRO A 206 -12.18 -9.34 -8.84
CA PRO A 206 -13.39 -10.05 -9.21
C PRO A 206 -14.51 -9.06 -9.53
N LEU A 207 -15.46 -9.49 -10.35
CA LEU A 207 -16.65 -8.69 -10.62
C LEU A 207 -17.43 -8.39 -9.33
N PRO A 208 -18.26 -7.33 -9.32
CA PRO A 208 -19.22 -7.07 -8.26
C PRO A 208 -19.94 -8.33 -7.77
N GLY A 209 -19.94 -8.54 -6.44
CA GLY A 209 -20.57 -9.71 -5.80
C GLY A 209 -19.74 -11.00 -5.82
N GLN A 210 -18.63 -11.05 -6.56
CA GLN A 210 -17.80 -12.26 -6.72
C GLN A 210 -16.54 -12.28 -5.85
N ILE A 211 -16.34 -11.30 -4.96
CA ILE A 211 -15.21 -11.30 -4.02
C ILE A 211 -15.33 -12.51 -3.08
N LYS A 212 -14.29 -13.35 -3.03
CA LYS A 212 -14.23 -14.54 -2.17
C LYS A 212 -14.41 -14.16 -0.69
N PRO A 213 -15.09 -14.97 0.14
CA PRO A 213 -15.34 -14.65 1.55
C PRO A 213 -14.10 -14.25 2.36
N VAL A 214 -13.00 -14.98 2.18
CA VAL A 214 -11.72 -14.69 2.86
C VAL A 214 -11.20 -13.30 2.51
N GLU A 215 -11.20 -12.94 1.24
CA GLU A 215 -10.76 -11.63 0.79
C GLU A 215 -11.71 -10.51 1.24
N ARG A 216 -13.02 -10.75 1.24
CA ARG A 216 -13.99 -9.80 1.83
C ARG A 216 -13.69 -9.50 3.29
N GLN A 217 -13.33 -10.53 4.07
CA GLN A 217 -12.96 -10.36 5.47
C GLN A 217 -11.67 -9.55 5.61
N THR A 218 -10.65 -9.81 4.79
CA THR A 218 -9.41 -9.02 4.76
C THR A 218 -9.68 -7.56 4.39
N ILE A 219 -10.47 -7.30 3.34
CA ILE A 219 -10.88 -5.94 2.94
C ILE A 219 -11.58 -5.26 4.11
N LYS A 220 -12.56 -5.92 4.73
CA LYS A 220 -13.29 -5.38 5.88
C LYS A 220 -12.33 -5.02 7.03
N GLN A 221 -11.46 -5.94 7.43
CA GLN A 221 -10.52 -5.73 8.53
C GLN A 221 -9.57 -4.55 8.27
N LEU A 222 -9.07 -4.41 7.05
CA LEU A 222 -8.10 -3.35 6.70
C LEU A 222 -8.75 -2.02 6.36
N THR A 223 -10.06 -1.98 6.10
CA THR A 223 -10.76 -0.76 5.69
C THR A 223 -11.71 -0.22 6.76
N ASP A 224 -12.15 -1.03 7.73
CA ASP A 224 -13.15 -0.61 8.71
C ASP A 224 -12.65 0.56 9.58
N ALA A 225 -11.47 0.42 10.19
CA ALA A 225 -10.85 1.49 10.97
C ALA A 225 -10.32 2.66 10.12
N ALA A 226 -10.26 2.48 8.80
CA ALA A 226 -9.81 3.48 7.85
C ALA A 226 -10.97 4.33 7.31
N GLN A 227 -12.21 4.17 7.79
CA GLN A 227 -13.35 4.95 7.30
C GLN A 227 -13.44 6.34 7.95
N TYR A 228 -13.55 7.36 7.10
CA TYR A 228 -13.67 8.75 7.51
C TYR A 228 -14.73 9.48 6.71
N GLN A 229 -15.37 10.44 7.36
CA GLN A 229 -16.23 11.43 6.76
C GLN A 229 -15.42 12.67 6.38
N TYR A 230 -15.51 13.10 5.14
CA TYR A 230 -15.02 14.40 4.70
C TYR A 230 -15.90 15.52 5.26
N ILE A 231 -15.27 16.49 5.92
CA ILE A 231 -15.97 17.62 6.54
C ILE A 231 -15.84 18.87 5.68
N SER A 232 -14.60 19.29 5.39
CA SER A 232 -14.34 20.52 4.64
C SER A 232 -12.87 20.65 4.26
N ILE A 233 -12.57 21.62 3.41
CA ILE A 233 -11.23 22.22 3.33
C ILE A 233 -11.26 23.48 4.19
N GLY A 234 -10.47 23.48 5.27
CA GLY A 234 -10.35 24.61 6.19
C GLY A 234 -9.08 25.43 5.96
N ASN A 235 -9.13 26.72 6.27
CA ASN A 235 -7.92 27.53 6.47
C ASN A 235 -7.54 27.46 7.95
N ALA A 236 -6.39 26.88 8.24
CA ALA A 236 -5.85 26.87 9.59
C ALA A 236 -4.95 28.11 9.79
N PRO A 237 -5.24 29.00 10.76
CA PRO A 237 -4.51 30.26 10.96
C PRO A 237 -3.00 30.05 11.08
N GLY A 238 -2.21 30.78 10.27
CA GLY A 238 -0.73 30.67 10.26
C GLY A 238 -0.16 29.40 9.60
N PHE A 239 -1.00 28.42 9.26
CA PHE A 239 -0.56 27.16 8.66
C PHE A 239 -0.97 27.06 7.20
N GLY A 240 -2.16 27.52 6.83
CA GLY A 240 -2.71 27.42 5.48
C GLY A 240 -3.80 26.36 5.38
N ARG A 241 -4.02 25.82 4.19
CA ARG A 241 -5.20 25.00 3.92
C ARG A 241 -5.00 23.55 4.34
N ILE A 242 -6.01 22.96 4.97
CA ILE A 242 -6.01 21.55 5.36
C ILE A 242 -7.28 20.88 4.91
N VAL A 243 -7.19 19.60 4.55
CA VAL A 243 -8.38 18.75 4.36
C VAL A 243 -8.76 18.18 5.71
N VAL A 244 -10.00 18.38 6.13
CA VAL A 244 -10.51 17.90 7.41
C VAL A 244 -11.37 16.67 7.18
N VAL A 245 -10.96 15.56 7.81
CA VAL A 245 -11.70 14.30 7.81
C VAL A 245 -11.92 13.83 9.25
N LYS A 246 -13.06 13.17 9.51
CA LYS A 246 -13.44 12.69 10.85
C LYS A 246 -13.70 11.19 10.82
N PRO A 247 -13.20 10.38 11.78
CA PRO A 247 -13.50 8.95 11.82
C PRO A 247 -15.02 8.73 11.84
N THR A 248 -15.49 7.76 11.05
CA THR A 248 -16.84 7.22 11.18
C THR A 248 -16.76 6.02 12.12
N GLY A 249 -17.32 6.18 13.33
CA GLY A 249 -17.44 5.22 14.45
C GLY A 249 -16.94 3.79 14.24
#